data_AF-A0A5E4JS98-F1
#
_entry.id   AF-A0A5E4JS98-F1
#
_cell.length_a   1.000
_cell.length_b   1.000
_cell.length_c   1.000
_cell.angle_alpha   90.00
_cell.angle_beta   90.00
_cell.angle_gamma   90.00
#
_symmetry.space_group_name_H-M   'P 1'
#
loop_
_entity.id
_entity.type
_entity.pdbx_description
1 polymer ?
#
loop_
_entity_poly.entity_id
_entity_poly.type
_entity_poly.pdbx_seq_one_letter_code
_entity_poly.pdbx_strand_id
1 'polypeptide(L)' 'MAMKTKFCKDCKKEFQQDSLDRFQRRYCKECSAERKKAYENIHEVTFEECED' A
#
# COMPACT_ATOMS: atom_id res chain seq x y z
N MET A 1 12.64 -17.92 10.64
CA MET A 1 11.58 -17.00 10.19
C MET A 1 10.84 -17.67 9.05
N ALA A 2 9.58 -18.08 9.23
CA ALA A 2 8.84 -18.73 8.15
C ALA A 2 8.27 -17.65 7.22
N MET A 3 8.63 -17.68 5.94
CA MET A 3 8.11 -16.78 4.93
C MET A 3 6.91 -17.42 4.23
N LYS A 4 5.85 -16.65 4.01
CA LYS A 4 4.65 -17.05 3.29
C LYS A 4 4.53 -16.25 2.00
N THR A 5 4.31 -16.94 0.89
CA THR A 5 3.99 -16.30 -0.39
C THR A 5 2.54 -15.85 -0.38
N LYS A 6 2.31 -14.60 -0.78
CA LYS A 6 0.98 -14.00 -0.94
C LYS A 6 0.89 -13.24 -2.24
N PHE A 7 -0.33 -12.99 -2.69
CA PHE A 7 -0.60 -12.21 -3.90
C PHE A 7 -0.99 -10.79 -3.51
N CYS A 8 -0.39 -9.81 -4.18
CA CYS A 8 -0.78 -8.41 -4.04
C CYS A 8 -2.18 -8.22 -4.61
N LYS A 9 -3.08 -7.55 -3.87
CA LYS A 9 -4.44 -7.28 -4.35
C LYS A 9 -4.49 -6.36 -5.57
N ASP A 10 -3.46 -5.55 -5.77
CA ASP A 10 -3.41 -4.50 -6.80
C ASP A 10 -2.80 -5.02 -8.10
N CYS A 11 -1.51 -5.38 -8.06
CA CYS A 11 -0.78 -5.87 -9.22
C CYS A 11 -0.86 -7.38 -9.44
N LYS A 12 -1.55 -8.12 -8.56
CA LYS A 12 -1.67 -9.61 -8.58
C LYS A 12 -0.33 -10.37 -8.58
N LYS A 13 0.79 -9.69 -8.32
CA LYS A 13 2.12 -10.30 -8.21
C LYS A 13 2.29 -11.02 -6.88
N GLU A 14 3.06 -12.09 -6.91
CA GLU A 14 3.49 -12.82 -5.71
C GLU A 14 4.55 -12.01 -4.94
N PHE A 15 4.41 -11.98 -3.62
CA PHE A 15 5.39 -11.39 -2.72
C PHE A 15 5.54 -12.23 -1.46
N GLN A 16 6.74 -12.18 -0.88
CA GLN A 16 7.02 -12.86 0.38
C GLN A 16 6.65 -11.96 1.55
N GLN A 17 5.90 -12.52 2.49
CA GLN A 17 5.59 -11.91 3.77
C GLN A 17 6.08 -12.81 4.91
N ASP A 18 6.68 -12.21 5.93
CA ASP A 18 7.01 -12.95 7.15
C ASP A 18 5.74 -13.41 7.88
N SER A 19 5.71 -14.69 8.25
CA SER A 19 4.57 -15.29 8.95
C SER A 19 4.37 -14.77 10.37
N LEU A 20 5.42 -14.19 10.97
CA LEU A 20 5.40 -13.56 12.30
C LEU A 20 5.14 -12.06 12.21
N ASP A 21 4.96 -11.50 11.01
CA ASP A 21 4.61 -10.09 10.86
C ASP A 21 3.26 -9.85 11.57
N ARG A 22 3.29 -8.93 12.55
CA ARG A 22 2.13 -8.54 13.36
C ARG A 22 0.94 -8.14 12.48
N PHE A 23 1.20 -7.57 11.30
CA PHE A 23 0.18 -7.14 10.37
C PHE A 23 0.31 -7.86 9.02
N GLN A 24 -0.70 -8.65 8.70
CA GLN A 24 -0.78 -9.35 7.43
C GLN A 24 -0.97 -8.34 6.28
N ARG A 25 0.03 -8.22 5.39
CA ARG A 25 0.06 -7.27 4.29
C ARG A 25 -0.85 -7.79 3.18
N ARG A 26 -1.60 -6.87 2.58
CA ARG A 26 -2.50 -7.13 1.44
C ARG A 26 -1.91 -6.70 0.10
N TYR A 27 -0.84 -5.91 0.15
CA TYR A 27 -0.19 -5.32 -1.01
C TYR A 27 1.31 -5.64 -0.96
N CYS A 28 1.95 -5.74 -2.11
CA CYS A 28 3.40 -5.78 -2.18
C CYS A 28 4.00 -4.44 -1.73
N LYS A 29 5.33 -4.41 -1.52
CA LYS A 29 6.02 -3.20 -1.03
C LYS A 29 5.81 -1.99 -1.95
N GLU A 30 5.82 -2.22 -3.27
CA GLU A 30 5.65 -1.17 -4.28
C GLU A 30 4.24 -0.56 -4.20
N CYS A 31 3.20 -1.36 -4.40
CA CYS A 31 1.82 -0.86 -4.36
C CYS A 31 1.45 -0.28 -2.98
N SER A 32 2.02 -0.82 -1.89
CA SER A 32 1.83 -0.25 -0.56
C SER A 32 2.48 1.13 -0.43
N ALA A 33 3.65 1.35 -1.04
CA ALA A 33 4.35 2.63 -1.02
C ALA A 33 3.64 3.67 -1.90
N GLU A 34 3.15 3.27 -3.08
CA GLU A 34 2.34 4.13 -3.96
C GLU A 34 1.07 4.61 -3.26
N ARG A 35 0.35 3.70 -2.59
CA ARG A 35 -0.84 4.07 -1.80
C ARG A 35 -0.51 5.00 -0.64
N LYS A 36 0.64 4.82 0.01
CA LYS A 36 1.09 5.71 1.09
C LYS A 36 1.33 7.12 0.54
N LYS A 37 2.05 7.24 -0.57
CA LYS A 37 2.26 8.52 -1.26
C LYS A 37 0.94 9.17 -1.68
N ALA A 38 0.05 8.40 -2.30
CA ALA A 38 -1.26 8.89 -2.69
C ALA A 38 -2.01 9.43 -1.47
N TYR A 39 -2.03 8.71 -0.34
CA TYR A 39 -2.68 9.15 0.89
C TYR A 39 -2.03 10.38 1.52
N GLU A 40 -0.70 10.48 1.51
CA GLU A 40 0.03 11.67 1.94
C GLU A 40 -0.31 12.87 1.05
N ASN A 41 -0.50 12.66 -0.25
CA ASN A 41 -0.91 13.69 -1.21
C ASN A 41 -2.41 14.01 -1.16
N ILE A 42 -3.27 13.24 -0.47
CA ILE A 42 -4.69 13.61 -0.29
C ILE A 42 -4.81 14.92 0.50
N HIS A 43 -3.85 15.24 1.37
CA HIS A 43 -3.81 16.51 2.10
C HIS A 43 -3.21 17.67 1.29
N GLU A 44 -2.68 17.40 0.10
CA GLU A 44 -2.24 18.41 -0.88
C GLU A 44 -3.41 18.87 -1.77
N VAL A 45 -4.66 18.58 -1.40
CA VAL A 45 -5.80 19.35 -1.89
C VAL A 45 -5.75 20.71 -1.19
N THR A 46 -4.98 21.62 -1.77
CA THR A 46 -5.02 23.04 -1.47
C THR A 46 -6.47 23.53 -1.52
N PHE A 47 -6.85 24.34 -0.54
CA PHE A 47 -8.14 25.02 -0.38
C PHE A 47 -8.64 25.81 -1.63
N GLU A 48 -7.86 25.87 -2.71
CA GLU A 48 -8.16 26.57 -3.97
C GLU A 48 -9.08 25.81 -4.95
N GLU A 49 -9.38 24.52 -4.76
CA GLU A 49 -10.33 23.78 -5.64
C GLU A 49 -11.78 23.79 -5.10
N CYS A 50 -12.12 24.73 -4.22
CA CYS A 50 -13.49 24.92 -3.70
C CYS A 50 -14.08 26.28 -4.10
N GLU A 51 -13.92 26.68 -5.36
CA GLU A 51 -14.64 27.82 -5.96
C GLU A 51 -15.06 27.50 -7.41
N ASP A 52 -16.28 26.95 -7.58
CA ASP A 52 -17.32 27.43 -8.51
C ASP A 52 -18.69 26.91 -8.05
#